data_AF-A0A1J3HH93-F1
#
_entry.id   AF-A0A1J3HH93-F1
#
_cell.length_a   1.000
_cell.length_b   1.000
_cell.length_c   1.000
_cell.angle_alpha   90.00
_cell.angle_beta   90.00
_cell.angle_gamma   90.00
#
_symmetry.space_group_name_H-M   'P 1'
#
loop_
_entity.id
_entity.type
_entity.pdbx_description
1 polymer ?
#
loop_
_entity_poly.entity_id
_entity_poly.type
_entity_poly.pdbx_seq_one_letter_code
_entity_poly.pdbx_strand_id
1 'polypeptide(L)'
;MAMFDRREWRGTYNTLTMLNHLLVNGPLSVFNEFQHERELIEDAINTEWIDERGFDCGLKVRNVAGKVLRLLEDGMFFKDERERNRKQSIGRIITGFGNSSFVDIQSETNNGRDSSVLSDHQTCENDRAVDDHPFVEDEHNTAKLLLSSST
;
A
#
# COMPACT_ATOMS: atom_id res chain seq x y z
N MET A 1 16.52 -6.24 -26.11
CA MET A 1 17.38 -6.20 -24.91
C MET A 1 17.37 -4.77 -24.41
N ALA A 2 16.70 -4.51 -23.28
CA ALA A 2 16.65 -3.17 -22.71
C ALA A 2 18.02 -2.86 -22.09
N MET A 3 18.61 -1.74 -22.49
CA MET A 3 19.86 -1.26 -21.91
C MET A 3 19.49 -0.41 -20.70
N PHE A 4 19.68 -0.94 -19.49
CA PHE A 4 19.51 -0.16 -18.27
C PHE A 4 20.63 0.88 -18.18
N ASP A 5 20.30 2.17 -18.30
CA ASP A 5 21.29 3.23 -18.08
C ASP A 5 21.72 3.24 -16.61
N ARG A 6 23.02 3.43 -16.36
CA ARG A 6 23.57 3.44 -15.00
C ARG A 6 23.01 4.58 -14.16
N ARG A 7 22.54 5.65 -14.80
CA ARG A 7 21.93 6.80 -14.12
C ARG A 7 20.46 6.57 -13.73
N GLU A 8 19.81 5.53 -14.27
CA GLU A 8 18.38 5.26 -14.08
C GLU A 8 18.06 4.16 -13.06
N TRP A 9 19.05 3.70 -12.29
CA TRP A 9 18.85 2.67 -11.26
C TRP A 9 17.72 3.00 -10.27
N ARG A 10 17.47 4.30 -10.02
CA ARG A 10 16.36 4.77 -9.17
C ARG A 10 14.99 4.53 -9.80
N GLY A 11 14.86 4.74 -11.11
CA GLY A 11 13.61 4.47 -11.84
C GLY A 11 13.31 2.98 -11.78
N THR A 12 14.30 2.16 -12.10
CA THR A 12 14.19 0.69 -12.02
C THR A 12 13.85 0.23 -10.60
N TYR A 13 14.52 0.76 -9.58
CA TYR A 13 14.22 0.47 -8.18
C TYR A 13 12.78 0.80 -7.79
N ASN A 14 12.30 1.99 -8.14
CA ASN A 14 10.95 2.43 -7.81
C ASN A 14 9.90 1.58 -8.52
N THR A 15 10.10 1.29 -9.81
CA THR A 15 9.20 0.43 -10.60
C THR A 15 9.12 -0.99 -10.03
N LEU A 16 10.27 -1.61 -9.71
CA LEU A 16 10.30 -2.94 -9.10
C LEU A 16 9.68 -2.95 -7.71
N THR A 17 9.89 -1.89 -6.93
CA THR A 17 9.26 -1.74 -5.61
C THR A 17 7.74 -1.64 -5.74
N MET A 18 7.26 -0.85 -6.70
CA MET A 18 5.84 -0.74 -7.02
C MET A 18 5.27 -2.08 -7.48
N LEU A 19 5.96 -2.79 -8.38
CA LEU A 19 5.55 -4.11 -8.86
C LEU A 19 5.46 -5.13 -7.73
N ASN A 20 6.48 -5.20 -6.85
CA ASN A 20 6.42 -6.04 -5.65
C ASN A 20 5.18 -5.75 -4.80
N HIS A 21 4.87 -4.46 -4.58
CA HIS A 21 3.70 -4.07 -3.82
C HIS A 21 2.39 -4.49 -4.50
N LEU A 22 2.26 -4.32 -5.82
CA LEU A 22 1.10 -4.74 -6.60
C LEU A 22 0.96 -6.27 -6.63
N LEU A 23 2.06 -7.00 -6.72
CA LEU A 23 2.03 -8.46 -6.63
C LEU A 23 1.53 -8.91 -5.27
N VAL A 24 1.93 -8.30 -4.16
CA VAL A 24 1.49 -8.75 -2.83
C VAL A 24 0.08 -8.23 -2.44
N ASN A 25 -0.31 -7.03 -2.87
CA ASN A 25 -1.54 -6.36 -2.39
C ASN A 25 -2.59 -6.11 -3.48
N GLY A 26 -2.21 -6.17 -4.74
CA GLY A 26 -3.04 -5.75 -5.87
C GLY A 26 -3.96 -6.83 -6.44
N PRO A 27 -4.49 -6.62 -7.65
CA PRO A 27 -5.31 -7.62 -8.33
C PRO A 27 -4.48 -8.85 -8.74
N LEU A 28 -5.14 -9.99 -8.91
CA LEU A 28 -4.48 -11.23 -9.36
C LEU A 28 -4.00 -11.15 -10.81
N SER A 29 -4.59 -10.27 -11.62
CA SER A 29 -4.24 -10.09 -13.03
C SER A 29 -2.79 -9.66 -13.22
N VAL A 30 -2.25 -8.86 -12.28
CA VAL A 30 -0.84 -8.40 -12.28
C VAL A 30 0.14 -9.57 -12.39
N PHE A 31 -0.13 -10.70 -11.72
CA PHE A 31 0.77 -11.85 -11.82
C PHE A 31 0.86 -12.40 -13.25
N ASN A 32 -0.25 -12.39 -14.00
CA ASN A 32 -0.31 -12.88 -15.37
C ASN A 32 0.24 -11.86 -16.37
N GLU A 33 -0.09 -10.58 -16.19
CA GLU A 33 0.32 -9.48 -17.07
C GLU A 33 1.85 -9.35 -17.14
N PHE A 34 2.54 -9.54 -16.01
CA PHE A 34 3.99 -9.35 -15.89
C PHE A 34 4.82 -10.63 -16.12
N GLN A 35 4.20 -11.76 -16.53
CA GLN A 35 4.95 -12.98 -16.83
C GLN A 35 5.96 -12.80 -17.97
N HIS A 36 5.63 -11.97 -18.96
CA HIS A 36 6.50 -11.69 -20.10
C HIS A 36 7.68 -10.78 -19.75
N GLU A 37 7.63 -10.07 -18.62
CA GLU A 37 8.71 -9.17 -18.18
C GLU A 37 9.74 -9.85 -17.27
N ARG A 38 9.62 -11.16 -17.03
CA ARG A 38 10.57 -11.91 -16.19
C ARG A 38 12.01 -11.80 -16.69
N GLU A 39 12.22 -11.88 -18.00
CA GLU A 39 13.56 -11.74 -18.60
C GLU A 39 14.16 -10.36 -18.31
N LEU A 40 13.35 -9.30 -18.37
CA LEU A 40 13.78 -7.93 -18.06
C LEU A 40 14.16 -7.77 -16.57
N ILE A 41 13.43 -8.46 -15.69
CA ILE A 41 13.71 -8.46 -14.25
C ILE A 41 14.98 -9.25 -13.94
N GLU A 42 15.22 -10.36 -14.65
CA GLU A 42 16.46 -11.13 -14.56
C GLU A 42 17.67 -10.32 -15.03
N ASP A 43 17.55 -9.59 -16.14
CA ASP A 43 18.57 -8.65 -16.61
C ASP A 43 18.88 -7.59 -15.56
N ALA A 44 17.87 -7.08 -14.85
CA ALA A 44 18.04 -6.12 -13.75
C ALA A 44 18.80 -6.72 -12.55
N ILE A 45 18.73 -8.04 -12.33
CA ILE A 45 19.52 -8.72 -11.28
C ILE A 45 20.99 -8.81 -11.68
N ASN A 46 21.25 -9.07 -12.96
CA ASN A 46 22.60 -9.27 -13.49
C ASN A 46 23.34 -7.96 -13.82
N THR A 47 22.64 -6.82 -13.77
CA THR A 47 23.21 -5.51 -14.08
C THR A 47 23.99 -4.92 -12.90
N GLU A 48 25.21 -4.45 -13.16
CA GLU A 48 26.02 -3.71 -12.18
C GLU A 48 25.78 -2.20 -12.29
N TRP A 49 25.24 -1.62 -11.21
CA TRP A 49 25.08 -0.18 -11.06
C TRP A 49 26.03 0.35 -10.00
N ILE A 50 27.28 0.59 -10.41
CA ILE A 50 28.32 1.22 -9.58
C ILE A 50 28.41 2.70 -9.95
N ASP A 51 28.31 3.57 -8.96
CA ASP A 51 28.45 5.03 -9.11
C ASP A 51 29.90 5.43 -9.44
N GLU A 52 30.10 6.67 -9.92
CA GLU A 52 31.42 7.26 -10.18
C GLU A 52 32.32 7.27 -8.93
N ARG A 53 31.69 7.23 -7.74
CA ARG A 53 32.34 7.15 -6.42
C ARG A 53 32.62 5.72 -5.95
N GLY A 54 32.32 4.71 -6.75
CA GLY A 54 32.50 3.28 -6.41
C GLY A 54 31.41 2.70 -5.51
N PHE A 55 30.29 3.40 -5.31
CA PHE A 55 29.18 2.88 -4.50
C PHE A 55 28.28 1.96 -5.32
N ASP A 56 27.98 0.78 -4.78
CA ASP A 56 27.06 -0.19 -5.37
C ASP A 56 25.60 0.25 -5.15
N CYS A 57 25.14 1.18 -6.01
CA CYS A 57 23.75 1.62 -6.07
C CYS A 57 22.82 0.46 -6.46
N GLY A 58 23.35 -0.50 -7.23
CA GLY A 58 22.60 -1.62 -7.79
C GLY A 58 22.19 -2.69 -6.80
N LEU A 59 22.87 -2.79 -5.65
CA LEU A 59 22.55 -3.79 -4.63
C LEU A 59 21.08 -3.73 -4.18
N LYS A 60 20.54 -2.52 -4.01
CA LYS A 60 19.12 -2.34 -3.63
C LYS A 60 18.18 -2.82 -4.74
N VAL A 61 18.53 -2.55 -5.99
CA VAL A 61 17.76 -2.95 -7.16
C VAL A 61 17.75 -4.47 -7.28
N ARG A 62 18.92 -5.12 -7.19
CA ARG A 62 19.04 -6.58 -7.24
C ARG A 62 18.24 -7.27 -6.14
N ASN A 63 18.26 -6.70 -4.92
CA ASN A 63 17.47 -7.22 -3.80
C ASN A 63 15.97 -7.16 -4.05
N VAL A 64 15.44 -6.08 -4.62
CA VAL A 64 14.00 -5.99 -4.93
C VAL A 64 13.65 -6.81 -6.18
N ALA A 65 14.49 -6.78 -7.21
CA ALA A 65 14.32 -7.58 -8.43
C ALA A 65 14.25 -9.08 -8.11
N GLY A 66 15.14 -9.59 -7.25
CA GLY A 66 15.12 -10.99 -6.82
C GLY A 66 13.85 -11.39 -6.07
N LYS A 67 13.26 -10.47 -5.28
CA LYS A 67 11.97 -10.72 -4.63
C LYS A 67 10.83 -10.79 -5.64
N VAL A 68 10.79 -9.82 -6.56
CA VAL A 68 9.78 -9.78 -7.63
C VAL A 68 9.89 -11.01 -8.52
N LEU A 69 11.11 -11.40 -8.91
CA LEU A 69 11.34 -12.58 -9.73
C LEU A 69 10.77 -13.81 -9.03
N ARG A 70 11.16 -14.09 -7.77
CA ARG A 70 10.62 -15.22 -6.98
C ARG A 70 9.09 -15.25 -6.93
N LEU A 71 8.45 -14.08 -6.78
CA LEU A 71 6.98 -13.98 -6.80
C LEU A 71 6.39 -14.34 -8.16
N LEU A 72 7.09 -14.08 -9.26
CA LEU A 72 6.64 -14.39 -10.62
C LEU A 72 6.96 -15.83 -11.05
N GLU A 73 8.04 -16.45 -10.52
CA GLU A 73 8.42 -17.83 -10.89
C GLU A 73 7.55 -18.89 -10.22
N ASP A 74 7.26 -18.70 -8.93
CA ASP A 74 6.56 -19.68 -8.12
C ASP A 74 5.15 -19.18 -7.75
N GLY A 75 4.15 -19.70 -8.47
CA GLY A 75 2.75 -19.39 -8.23
C GLY A 75 2.21 -19.88 -6.88
N MET A 76 2.83 -20.89 -6.25
CA MET A 76 2.49 -21.31 -4.89
C MET A 76 3.05 -20.31 -3.88
N PHE A 77 4.33 -19.94 -4.00
CA PHE A 77 4.95 -18.90 -3.18
C PHE A 77 4.18 -17.58 -3.24
N PHE A 78 3.76 -17.17 -4.45
CA PHE A 78 2.93 -15.99 -4.65
C PHE A 78 1.61 -16.03 -3.86
N LYS A 79 0.89 -17.15 -3.91
CA LYS A 79 -0.37 -17.33 -3.17
C LYS A 79 -0.13 -17.28 -1.66
N ASP A 80 0.92 -17.94 -1.18
CA ASP A 80 1.26 -17.97 0.23
C ASP A 80 1.66 -16.59 0.78
N GLU A 81 2.42 -15.82 0.00
CA GLU A 81 2.81 -14.45 0.38
C GLU A 81 1.58 -13.54 0.47
N ARG A 82 0.65 -13.62 -0.49
CA ARG A 82 -0.62 -12.88 -0.44
C ARG A 82 -1.47 -13.27 0.76
N GLU A 83 -1.57 -14.56 1.06
CA GLU A 83 -2.35 -15.04 2.20
C GLU A 83 -1.76 -14.57 3.53
N ARG A 84 -0.43 -14.65 3.67
CA ARG A 84 0.29 -14.15 4.84
C ARG A 84 0.06 -12.65 5.02
N ASN A 85 0.19 -11.86 3.95
CA ASN A 85 -0.03 -10.42 3.99
C ASN A 85 -1.47 -10.05 4.35
N ARG A 86 -2.47 -10.77 3.80
CA ARG A 86 -3.88 -10.58 4.13
C ARG A 86 -4.20 -10.90 5.60
N LYS A 87 -3.63 -11.98 6.14
CA LYS A 87 -3.79 -12.33 7.56
C LYS A 87 -3.21 -11.25 8.47
N GLN A 88 -2.03 -10.72 8.12
CA GLN A 88 -1.39 -9.65 8.89
C GLN A 88 -2.16 -8.33 8.79
N SER A 89 -2.70 -7.98 7.62
CA SER A 89 -3.48 -6.75 7.45
C SER A 89 -4.78 -6.78 8.22
N ILE A 90 -5.50 -7.91 8.20
CA ILE A 90 -6.72 -8.11 9.00
C ILE A 90 -6.41 -8.03 10.51
N GLY A 91 -5.34 -8.70 10.96
CA GLY A 91 -4.90 -8.61 12.35
C GLY A 91 -4.61 -7.17 12.77
N ARG A 92 -3.94 -6.39 11.93
CA ARG A 92 -3.64 -4.97 12.21
C ARG A 92 -4.88 -4.08 12.20
N ILE A 93 -5.88 -4.36 11.35
CA ILE A 93 -7.17 -3.66 11.35
C ILE A 93 -7.92 -3.91 12.66
N ILE A 94 -7.97 -5.17 13.10
CA ILE A 94 -8.70 -5.57 14.32
C ILE A 94 -7.98 -5.04 15.57
N THR A 95 -6.64 -5.09 15.60
CA THR A 95 -5.87 -4.62 16.74
C THR A 95 -5.72 -3.10 16.77
N GLY A 96 -5.93 -2.39 15.65
CA GLY A 96 -5.77 -0.94 15.59
C GLY A 96 -4.34 -0.48 15.86
N PHE A 97 -3.97 0.70 15.37
CA PHE A 97 -2.72 1.33 15.79
C PHE A 97 -2.97 1.99 17.16
N GLY A 98 -2.52 1.34 18.25
CA GLY A 98 -2.58 1.91 19.61
C GLY A 98 -3.47 1.20 20.63
N ASN A 99 -4.08 0.04 20.32
CA ASN A 99 -4.92 -0.67 21.29
C ASN A 99 -4.05 -1.61 22.15
N SER A 100 -3.52 -1.10 23.28
CA SER A 100 -2.80 -1.90 24.28
C SER A 100 -3.70 -2.48 25.38
N SER A 101 -5.02 -2.34 25.26
CA SER A 101 -5.97 -2.82 26.26
C SER A 101 -6.88 -3.93 25.73
N PHE A 102 -6.71 -5.10 26.35
CA PHE A 102 -7.70 -6.14 26.58
C PHE A 102 -8.01 -7.12 25.44
N VAL A 103 -7.29 -8.24 25.46
CA VAL A 103 -7.83 -9.52 24.99
C VAL A 103 -8.03 -10.38 26.23
N ASP A 104 -9.23 -10.32 26.83
CA ASP A 104 -9.72 -11.48 27.59
C ASP A 104 -10.18 -12.50 26.56
N ILE A 105 -9.51 -13.64 26.57
CA ILE A 105 -9.91 -14.81 25.80
C ILE A 105 -11.12 -15.41 26.54
N GLN A 106 -12.34 -15.01 26.16
CA GLN A 106 -13.54 -15.68 26.65
C GLN A 106 -13.62 -17.09 26.05
N SER A 107 -13.21 -18.08 26.84
CA SER A 107 -13.65 -19.47 26.67
C SER A 107 -15.02 -19.62 27.30
N GLU A 108 -15.96 -20.21 26.58
CA GLU A 108 -17.32 -20.48 27.04
C GLU A 108 -17.34 -21.29 28.35
N THR A 109 -18.05 -20.80 29.36
CA THR A 109 -18.84 -21.66 30.26
C THR A 109 -20.02 -20.87 30.82
N ASN A 110 -21.23 -21.34 30.56
CA ASN A 110 -22.46 -20.91 31.22
C ASN A 110 -22.32 -21.00 32.74
N ASN A 111 -22.81 -20.00 33.46
CA ASN A 111 -23.68 -20.13 34.63
C ASN A 111 -24.06 -18.74 35.16
N GLY A 112 -25.36 -18.52 35.34
CA GLY A 112 -25.90 -17.25 35.81
C GLY A 112 -25.42 -16.84 37.20
N ARG A 113 -25.39 -15.52 37.42
CA ARG A 113 -25.62 -14.85 38.70
C ARG A 113 -25.78 -13.36 38.45
N ASP A 114 -26.91 -12.83 38.91
CA ASP A 114 -27.16 -11.42 39.14
C ASP A 114 -26.06 -10.82 40.01
N SER A 115 -25.58 -9.62 39.64
CA SER A 115 -25.45 -8.50 40.59
C SER A 115 -25.14 -7.22 39.83
N SER A 116 -26.10 -6.31 39.93
CA SER A 116 -26.07 -4.87 39.62
C SER A 116 -24.72 -4.16 39.82
N VAL A 117 -24.18 -3.58 38.76
CA VAL A 117 -23.49 -2.28 38.78
C VAL A 117 -23.89 -1.53 37.52
N LEU A 118 -24.97 -0.76 37.62
CA LEU A 118 -25.30 0.29 36.65
C LEU A 118 -24.22 1.37 36.79
N SER A 119 -23.34 1.49 35.78
CA SER A 119 -22.59 2.72 35.55
C SER A 119 -23.22 3.43 34.36
N ASP A 120 -24.02 4.43 34.74
CA ASP A 120 -24.44 5.63 34.03
C ASP A 120 -24.13 5.68 32.52
N HIS A 121 -25.19 5.47 31.74
CA HIS A 121 -25.29 5.91 30.37
C HIS A 121 -25.28 7.44 30.36
N GLN A 122 -24.12 8.06 30.21
CA GLN A 122 -24.04 9.45 29.81
C GLN A 122 -24.13 9.50 28.29
N THR A 123 -25.37 9.60 27.81
CA THR A 123 -25.73 9.94 26.44
C THR A 123 -24.98 11.21 26.05
N CYS A 124 -24.12 11.16 25.03
CA CYS A 124 -23.61 12.39 24.41
C CYS A 124 -24.78 13.04 23.66
N GLU A 125 -25.33 14.08 24.27
CA GLU A 125 -26.29 14.97 23.62
C GLU A 125 -25.59 15.60 22.41
N ASN A 126 -26.10 15.32 21.22
CA ASN A 126 -25.73 16.05 20.01
C ASN A 126 -26.35 17.44 20.10
N ASP A 127 -25.58 18.41 20.61
CA ASP A 127 -25.81 19.81 20.29
C ASP A 127 -25.70 19.98 18.77
N ARG A 128 -26.84 20.25 18.13
CA ARG A 128 -26.90 20.67 16.73
C ARG A 128 -26.34 22.09 16.64
N ALA A 129 -25.02 22.21 16.59
CA ALA A 129 -24.40 23.38 16.02
C ALA A 129 -24.71 23.35 14.51
N VAL A 130 -25.64 24.21 14.10
CA VAL A 130 -25.88 24.53 12.70
C VAL A 130 -24.68 25.36 12.25
N ASP A 131 -23.64 24.69 11.77
CA ASP A 131 -22.57 25.35 11.03
C ASP A 131 -23.09 25.58 9.61
N ASP A 132 -23.76 26.73 9.42
CA ASP A 132 -24.06 27.33 8.13
C ASP A 132 -22.73 27.73 7.46
N HIS A 133 -22.06 26.77 6.82
CA HIS A 133 -20.99 27.07 5.88
C HIS A 133 -21.59 27.27 4.47
N PRO A 134 -21.55 28.49 3.91
CA PRO A 134 -22.02 28.73 2.56
C PRO A 134 -21.13 28.00 1.56
N PHE A 135 -21.76 27.10 0.80
CA PHE A 135 -21.21 26.43 -0.36
C PHE A 135 -20.90 27.48 -1.44
N VAL A 136 -19.62 27.78 -1.64
CA VAL A 136 -19.15 28.67 -2.70
C VAL A 136 -18.94 27.83 -3.96
N GLU A 137 -19.94 27.80 -4.84
CA GLU A 137 -19.73 27.49 -6.25
C GLU A 137 -19.36 28.77 -6.97
N ASP A 138 -18.10 28.95 -7.34
CA ASP A 138 -17.74 29.89 -8.40
C ASP A 138 -16.32 29.62 -8.93
N GLU A 139 -16.16 28.56 -9.71
CA GLU A 139 -15.03 28.44 -10.64
C GLU A 139 -15.50 28.00 -12.03
N HIS A 140 -16.29 28.86 -12.69
CA HIS A 140 -16.58 28.73 -14.12
C HIS A 140 -16.41 30.02 -14.95
N ASN A 141 -15.60 30.99 -14.49
CA ASN A 141 -15.34 32.21 -15.28
C ASN A 141 -13.87 32.57 -15.54
N THR A 142 -12.89 31.84 -15.03
CA THR A 142 -11.47 32.16 -15.28
C THR A 142 -11.04 31.85 -16.73
N ALA A 143 -11.79 31.01 -17.46
CA ALA A 143 -11.49 30.72 -18.87
C ALA A 143 -12.03 31.78 -19.88
N LYS A 144 -12.84 32.76 -19.44
CA LYS A 144 -13.38 33.79 -20.35
C LYS A 144 -12.55 35.08 -20.41
N LEU A 145 -11.58 35.29 -19.52
CA LEU A 145 -10.77 36.51 -19.49
C LEU A 145 -9.52 36.48 -20.39
N LEU A 146 -9.21 35.36 -21.04
CA LEU A 146 -8.04 35.24 -21.94
C LEU A 146 -8.36 35.47 -23.42
N LEU A 147 -9.61 35.81 -23.77
CA LEU A 147 -10.03 36.03 -25.17
C LEU A 147 -10.46 37.46 -25.51
N SER A 148 -10.36 38.44 -24.60
CA SER A 148 -10.81 39.82 -24.88
C SER A 148 -9.72 40.89 -24.86
N SER A 149 -8.43 40.53 -24.91
CA SER A 149 -7.34 41.50 -25.08
C SER A 149 -6.51 41.16 -26.33
N SER A 150 -7.15 41.26 -27.48
CA SER A 150 -6.50 41.47 -28.77
C SER A 150 -7.27 42.53 -29.52
N THR A 151 -6.79 43.77 -29.41
CA THR A 151 -6.79 44.83 -30.42
C THR A 151 -5.89 45.95 -29.93
#